data_AF-E1ZZE2-F1
#
_entry.id   AF-E1ZZE2-F1
#
_cell.length_a   1.000
_cell.length_b   1.000
_cell.length_c   1.000
_cell.angle_alpha   90.00
_cell.angle_beta   90.00
_cell.angle_gamma   90.00
#
_symmetry.space_group_name_H-M   'P 1'
#
loop_
_entity.id
_entity.type
_entity.pdbx_description
1 polymer ?
#
loop_
_entity_poly.entity_id
_entity_poly.type
_entity_poly.pdbx_seq_one_letter_code
_entity_poly.pdbx_strand_id
1 'polypeptide(L)'
;MAHLFKNLSNSIWHAFQALQADDINTVAKSKLKVLTANIGTLMDLYGVEKGLEHYRSTQSLTFDQYMYYLQKEVFSSITDATSLHTLKRLEEGIDEICWLVCKKNYLERSHPVFENQSVYQLFRIYCLLAESDPNATDSYLVTMHGDEVARIASHLATSLGLQWDAIDFSALSAAIKMFRFPTFLAVLESKYSGGNTLDTVALTEAIDDLYQIYVENVVKKGYLMKKGFLLPTLRYFWFVLRPGELAYYKDPHQKEPSGLILLNANCWADSLSNNGKLDRRFVLSTPEHRCIELVAEDHKGRLQWLAALQTAIQHSNEKIGYQRSLANQRRSLRQATKQEKEETKLELQHERQARIAAEIQARKLEALSKEEGAKVQQLEDVKQKLELLLQEEKQALRDEEIVRNLQARVLREEWEKREQLEKLQQEQQELLEMEKMKRLEFERMQQKNEQQLHDAELRLQQLEMEREHLDAELRVAREKVKRAEEAQFLLETQIVTHPLKGGERIRRTQSFIPTTKERPLSMENIDTRTMTLQKNI
;
A
#
# COMPACT_ATOMS: atom_id res chain seq x y z
N MET A 1 34.79 43.73 5.75
CA MET A 1 34.33 43.80 7.15
C MET A 1 34.37 42.43 7.84
N ALA A 2 33.44 41.51 7.54
CA ALA A 2 33.23 40.28 8.34
C ALA A 2 34.43 39.32 8.51
N HIS A 3 35.42 39.33 7.61
CA HIS A 3 36.51 38.35 7.62
C HIS A 3 37.49 38.50 8.80
N LEU A 4 38.07 39.68 9.06
CA LEU A 4 39.03 39.86 10.15
C LEU A 4 38.42 39.49 11.51
N PHE A 5 37.19 39.94 11.77
CA PHE A 5 36.48 39.62 13.00
C PHE A 5 36.20 38.12 13.17
N LYS A 6 35.91 37.41 12.07
CA LYS A 6 35.78 35.94 12.07
C LYS A 6 37.15 35.23 12.20
N ASN A 7 38.23 35.82 11.69
CA ASN A 7 39.57 35.26 11.79
C ASN A 7 40.07 35.26 13.25
N LEU A 8 39.74 36.32 13.99
CA LEU A 8 40.12 36.58 15.38
C LEU A 8 39.19 35.95 16.43
N SER A 9 38.04 35.37 16.04
CA SER A 9 37.07 34.85 17.03
C SER A 9 37.65 33.76 17.93
N ASN A 10 38.52 32.92 17.39
CA ASN A 10 39.16 31.82 18.12
C ASN A 10 40.17 32.33 19.16
N SER A 11 41.03 33.30 18.81
CA SER A 11 42.03 33.86 19.73
C SER A 11 41.39 34.74 20.80
N ILE A 12 40.40 35.57 20.43
CA ILE A 12 39.59 36.33 21.40
C ILE A 12 38.85 35.39 22.35
N TRP A 13 38.34 34.23 21.88
CA TRP A 13 37.75 33.22 22.76
C TRP A 13 38.76 32.65 23.77
N HIS A 14 39.98 32.31 23.34
CA HIS A 14 41.02 31.84 24.25
C HIS A 14 41.40 32.89 25.31
N ALA A 15 41.46 34.18 24.94
CA ALA A 15 41.67 35.28 25.88
C ALA A 15 40.48 35.46 26.85
N PHE A 16 39.25 35.38 26.35
CA PHE A 16 38.02 35.44 27.15
C PHE A 16 37.96 34.29 28.17
N GLN A 17 38.20 33.04 27.74
CA GLN A 17 38.25 31.87 28.60
C GLN A 17 39.31 32.01 29.70
N ALA A 18 40.49 32.58 29.40
CA ALA A 18 41.53 32.81 30.40
C ALA A 18 41.19 33.91 31.43
N LEU A 19 40.21 34.77 31.16
CA LEU A 19 39.69 35.76 32.11
C LEU A 19 38.50 35.24 32.93
N GLN A 20 37.90 34.12 32.55
CA GLN A 20 36.83 33.46 33.29
C GLN A 20 37.32 33.09 34.71
N ALA A 21 36.47 33.31 35.72
CA ALA A 21 36.68 32.79 37.06
C ALA A 21 35.32 32.33 37.59
N ASP A 22 35.26 31.04 37.92
CA ASP A 22 34.21 30.34 38.65
C ASP A 22 32.83 30.24 37.95
N ASP A 23 32.28 31.32 37.38
CA ASP A 23 31.03 31.28 36.61
C ASP A 23 31.21 30.61 35.24
N ILE A 24 30.28 29.71 34.88
CA ILE A 24 30.27 29.04 33.58
C ILE A 24 29.84 30.02 32.47
N ASN A 25 30.63 30.12 31.40
CA ASN A 25 30.40 30.92 30.18
C ASN A 25 30.31 32.45 30.32
N THR A 26 30.59 33.05 31.47
CA THR A 26 30.60 34.53 31.61
C THR A 26 31.89 35.10 32.20
N VAL A 27 32.22 36.34 31.81
CA VAL A 27 33.39 37.06 32.32
C VAL A 27 32.95 38.44 32.83
N ALA A 28 33.42 38.83 34.01
CA ALA A 28 33.16 40.14 34.58
C ALA A 28 33.70 41.28 33.69
N LYS A 29 32.89 42.31 33.45
CA LYS A 29 33.24 43.50 32.63
C LYS A 29 34.57 44.13 33.03
N SER A 30 34.87 44.16 34.34
CA SER A 30 36.12 44.69 34.90
C SER A 30 37.38 44.03 34.32
N LYS A 31 37.33 42.72 34.03
CA LYS A 31 38.44 41.99 33.39
C LYS A 31 38.49 42.27 31.88
N LEU A 32 37.33 42.26 31.21
CA LEU A 32 37.22 42.50 29.77
C LEU A 32 37.70 43.89 29.35
N LYS A 33 37.61 44.89 30.23
CA LYS A 33 38.13 46.25 30.01
C LYS A 33 39.59 46.28 29.57
N VAL A 34 40.48 45.50 30.21
CA VAL A 34 41.92 45.53 29.90
C VAL A 34 42.19 44.98 28.50
N LEU A 35 41.56 43.86 28.15
CA LEU A 35 41.62 43.27 26.81
C LEU A 35 41.07 44.26 25.76
N THR A 36 39.95 44.91 26.06
CA THR A 36 39.28 45.87 25.15
C THR A 36 40.10 47.15 24.96
N ALA A 37 40.73 47.67 26.01
CA ALA A 37 41.60 48.85 25.93
C ALA A 37 42.86 48.57 25.10
N ASN A 38 43.45 47.38 25.22
CA ASN A 38 44.61 46.97 24.43
C ASN A 38 44.25 46.84 22.93
N ILE A 39 43.15 46.14 22.61
CA ILE A 39 42.66 46.01 21.23
C ILE A 39 42.28 47.39 20.65
N GLY A 40 41.59 48.23 21.43
CA GLY A 40 41.25 49.60 21.04
C GLY A 40 42.49 50.44 20.73
N THR A 41 43.50 50.42 21.60
CA THR A 41 44.75 51.17 21.39
C THR A 41 45.49 50.74 20.12
N LEU A 42 45.51 49.44 19.81
CA LEU A 42 46.07 48.91 18.55
C LEU A 42 45.28 49.35 17.31
N MET A 43 44.01 49.70 17.48
CA MET A 43 43.11 50.20 16.43
C MET A 43 42.94 51.73 16.42
N ASP A 44 43.75 52.47 17.20
CA ASP A 44 43.67 53.93 17.37
C ASP A 44 42.32 54.42 17.96
N LEU A 45 41.72 53.60 18.82
CA LEU A 45 40.44 53.83 19.49
C LEU A 45 40.61 53.89 21.02
N TYR A 46 40.46 55.08 21.58
CA TYR A 46 40.65 55.36 23.01
C TYR A 46 39.34 55.46 23.78
N GLY A 47 39.25 54.85 24.96
CA GLY A 47 38.06 54.91 25.83
C GLY A 47 36.97 53.88 25.49
N VAL A 48 37.16 53.04 24.47
CA VAL A 48 36.22 51.96 24.09
C VAL A 48 36.02 50.90 25.17
N GLU A 49 36.90 50.84 26.19
CA GLU A 49 36.70 50.02 27.38
C GLU A 49 35.64 50.57 28.34
N LYS A 50 35.32 51.87 28.28
CA LYS A 50 34.36 52.52 29.19
C LYS A 50 32.92 52.20 28.82
N GLY A 51 32.62 52.10 27.52
CA GLY A 51 31.29 51.71 27.03
C GLY A 51 30.83 50.32 27.52
N LEU A 52 31.75 49.43 27.90
CA LEU A 52 31.43 48.15 28.55
C LEU A 52 30.67 48.33 29.87
N GLU A 53 30.82 49.44 30.60
CA GLU A 53 30.03 49.69 31.81
C GLU A 53 28.54 49.75 31.47
N HIS A 54 28.19 50.55 30.46
CA HIS A 54 26.82 50.80 30.02
C HIS A 54 26.26 49.70 29.10
N TYR A 55 27.11 48.89 28.46
CA TYR A 55 26.67 47.79 27.60
C TYR A 55 26.04 46.65 28.43
N ARG A 56 24.71 46.52 28.35
CA ARG A 56 23.85 45.61 29.15
C ARG A 56 23.86 45.92 30.66
N SER A 57 22.75 45.65 31.33
CA SER A 57 22.58 45.87 32.78
C SER A 57 23.30 44.85 33.66
N THR A 58 23.95 43.83 33.08
CA THR A 58 24.67 42.77 33.81
C THR A 58 26.09 43.22 34.19
N GLN A 59 26.68 42.58 35.22
CA GLN A 59 28.07 42.83 35.63
C GLN A 59 29.08 41.95 34.87
N SER A 60 28.65 40.77 34.41
CA SER A 60 29.37 39.91 33.47
C SER A 60 28.72 39.90 32.09
N LEU A 61 29.46 39.42 31.09
CA LEU A 61 29.00 39.23 29.72
C LEU A 61 29.28 37.78 29.28
N THR A 62 28.44 37.21 28.41
CA THR A 62 28.77 35.98 27.67
C THR A 62 29.75 36.28 26.53
N PHE A 63 30.35 35.24 25.94
CA PHE A 63 31.26 35.40 24.80
C PHE A 63 30.59 36.13 23.63
N ASP A 64 29.37 35.74 23.24
CA ASP A 64 28.66 36.36 22.11
C ASP A 64 28.27 37.82 22.38
N GLN A 65 27.97 38.17 23.64
CA GLN A 65 27.71 39.55 24.06
C GLN A 65 28.98 40.41 23.97
N TYR A 66 30.12 39.88 24.40
CA TYR A 66 31.40 40.55 24.29
C TYR A 66 31.87 40.70 22.83
N MET A 67 31.71 39.64 22.03
CA MET A 67 31.98 39.67 20.59
C MET A 67 31.08 40.69 19.87
N TYR A 68 29.78 40.72 20.16
CA TYR A 68 28.88 41.74 19.61
C TYR A 68 29.36 43.17 19.95
N TYR A 69 29.78 43.40 21.20
CA TYR A 69 30.32 44.70 21.61
C TYR A 69 31.57 45.08 20.80
N LEU A 70 32.56 44.18 20.70
CA LEU A 70 33.75 44.42 19.88
C LEU A 70 33.38 44.68 18.41
N GLN A 71 32.42 43.94 17.85
CA GLN A 71 31.98 44.11 16.47
C GLN A 71 31.37 45.51 16.19
N LYS A 72 30.76 46.14 17.20
CA LYS A 72 30.07 47.43 17.08
C LYS A 72 30.92 48.63 17.49
N GLU A 73 31.64 48.54 18.59
CA GLU A 73 32.36 49.69 19.17
C GLU A 73 33.86 49.72 18.79
N VAL A 74 34.43 48.59 18.34
CA VAL A 74 35.88 48.46 18.07
C VAL A 74 36.15 48.16 16.59
N PHE A 75 35.50 47.16 16.00
CA PHE A 75 35.73 46.76 14.61
C PHE A 75 34.91 47.52 13.56
N SER A 76 34.06 48.48 13.97
CA SER A 76 33.20 49.26 13.07
C SER A 76 33.93 50.27 12.19
N SER A 77 35.16 50.66 12.56
CA SER A 77 36.06 51.49 11.74
C SER A 77 36.64 50.75 10.53
N ILE A 78 36.63 49.42 10.52
CA ILE A 78 37.18 48.61 9.43
C ILE A 78 36.17 48.48 8.31
N THR A 79 36.49 49.05 7.15
CA THR A 79 35.63 49.03 5.96
C THR A 79 36.18 48.07 4.90
N ASP A 80 35.44 47.87 3.81
CA ASP A 80 35.91 47.07 2.67
C ASP A 80 36.99 47.78 1.81
N ALA A 81 37.34 49.04 2.15
CA ALA A 81 38.46 49.79 1.59
C ALA A 81 39.76 49.68 2.43
N THR A 82 39.72 49.07 3.62
CA THR A 82 40.92 48.87 4.45
C THR A 82 41.89 47.90 3.75
N SER A 83 43.16 48.31 3.58
CA SER A 83 44.14 47.54 2.82
C SER A 83 44.52 46.22 3.50
N LEU A 84 44.79 45.19 2.69
CA LEU A 84 45.07 43.82 3.16
C LEU A 84 46.31 43.74 4.06
N HIS A 85 47.33 44.59 3.84
CA HIS A 85 48.48 44.73 4.73
C HIS A 85 48.07 45.23 6.14
N THR A 86 47.20 46.23 6.22
CA THR A 86 46.69 46.75 7.50
C THR A 86 45.84 45.69 8.21
N LEU A 87 45.05 44.91 7.46
CA LEU A 87 44.29 43.78 8.03
C LEU A 87 45.21 42.69 8.60
N LYS A 88 46.28 42.28 7.89
CA LYS A 88 47.28 41.32 8.42
C LYS A 88 47.91 41.82 9.73
N ARG A 89 48.40 43.07 9.74
CA ARG A 89 49.03 43.68 10.93
C ARG A 89 48.09 43.76 12.14
N LEU A 90 46.79 43.99 11.90
CA LEU A 90 45.77 43.96 12.96
C LEU A 90 45.45 42.52 13.41
N GLU A 91 45.42 41.54 12.50
CA GLU A 91 45.26 40.12 12.86
C GLU A 91 46.41 39.65 13.76
N GLU A 92 47.65 39.97 13.39
CA GLU A 92 48.86 39.66 14.14
C GLU A 92 48.89 40.30 15.53
N GLY A 93 48.67 41.62 15.64
CA GLY A 93 48.73 42.31 16.91
C GLY A 93 47.58 41.96 17.86
N ILE A 94 46.36 41.69 17.34
CA ILE A 94 45.23 41.27 18.20
C ILE A 94 45.42 39.82 18.67
N ASP A 95 45.93 38.94 17.81
CA ASP A 95 46.30 37.58 18.22
C ASP A 95 47.41 37.58 19.30
N GLU A 96 48.40 38.48 19.20
CA GLU A 96 49.42 38.65 20.24
C GLU A 96 48.82 39.14 21.55
N ILE A 97 47.98 40.19 21.53
CA ILE A 97 47.27 40.69 22.72
C ILE A 97 46.45 39.56 23.38
N CYS A 98 45.76 38.74 22.58
CA CYS A 98 44.98 37.61 23.07
C CYS A 98 45.88 36.53 23.70
N TRP A 99 47.00 36.19 23.05
CA TRP A 99 48.00 35.27 23.57
C TRP A 99 48.61 35.76 24.90
N LEU A 100 48.93 37.05 25.02
CA LEU A 100 49.47 37.63 26.26
C LEU A 100 48.54 37.43 27.47
N VAL A 101 47.22 37.35 27.25
CA VAL A 101 46.23 37.03 28.29
C VAL A 101 46.17 35.53 28.59
N CYS A 102 46.12 34.66 27.57
CA CYS A 102 45.87 33.22 27.79
C CYS A 102 47.12 32.34 27.97
N LYS A 103 48.31 32.81 27.61
CA LYS A 103 49.54 32.00 27.53
C LYS A 103 49.89 31.19 28.78
N LYS A 104 49.62 31.69 29.99
CA LYS A 104 49.91 30.96 31.24
C LYS A 104 49.27 29.57 31.25
N ASN A 105 47.99 29.51 30.88
CA ASN A 105 47.15 28.31 30.83
C ASN A 105 47.66 27.26 29.83
N TYR A 106 48.64 27.60 28.98
CA TYR A 106 49.19 26.74 27.92
C TYR A 106 50.70 26.53 28.00
N LEU A 107 51.43 27.38 28.73
CA LEU A 107 52.87 27.22 28.99
C LEU A 107 53.14 26.41 30.26
N GLU A 108 52.27 26.51 31.28
CA GLU A 108 52.35 25.74 32.53
C GLU A 108 51.97 24.26 32.29
N ARG A 109 52.96 23.46 31.84
CA ARG A 109 52.82 22.06 31.40
C ARG A 109 53.76 21.15 32.20
N SER A 110 53.36 19.90 32.42
CA SER A 110 54.16 18.93 33.20
C SER A 110 55.46 18.51 32.52
N HIS A 111 55.47 18.42 31.18
CA HIS A 111 56.63 18.00 30.37
C HIS A 111 56.70 18.86 29.08
N PRO A 112 57.15 20.12 29.16
CA PRO A 112 57.28 20.98 27.99
C PRO A 112 58.45 20.52 27.11
N VAL A 113 58.19 20.31 25.82
CA VAL A 113 59.19 19.96 24.79
C VAL A 113 59.39 21.13 23.82
N PHE A 114 58.31 21.83 23.47
CA PHE A 114 58.38 23.03 22.60
C PHE A 114 58.59 24.32 23.40
N GLU A 115 59.47 25.19 22.89
CA GLU A 115 59.76 26.52 23.44
C GLU A 115 58.54 27.46 23.39
N ASN A 116 58.55 28.49 24.23
CA ASN A 116 57.45 29.45 24.38
C ASN A 116 57.02 30.11 23.05
N GLN A 117 57.97 30.39 22.16
CA GLN A 117 57.71 30.98 20.83
C GLN A 117 57.06 29.94 19.90
N SER A 118 57.58 28.72 19.88
CA SER A 118 57.06 27.60 19.08
C SER A 118 55.64 27.23 19.53
N VAL A 119 55.33 27.29 20.83
CA VAL A 119 53.95 27.14 21.35
C VAL A 119 53.04 28.30 20.89
N TYR A 120 53.53 29.54 20.85
CA TYR A 120 52.76 30.66 20.30
C TYR A 120 52.47 30.49 18.79
N GLN A 121 53.46 30.05 18.01
CA GLN A 121 53.27 29.72 16.60
C GLN A 121 52.22 28.61 16.40
N LEU A 122 52.31 27.52 17.18
CA LEU A 122 51.30 26.46 17.21
C LEU A 122 49.92 26.97 17.66
N PHE A 123 49.84 27.95 18.57
CA PHE A 123 48.59 28.61 18.98
C PHE A 123 47.96 29.42 17.83
N ARG A 124 48.77 30.16 17.06
CA ARG A 124 48.31 30.89 15.86
C ARG A 124 47.78 29.93 14.79
N ILE A 125 48.52 28.85 14.51
CA ILE A 125 48.10 27.78 13.58
C ILE A 125 46.79 27.13 14.06
N TYR A 126 46.68 26.85 15.36
CA TYR A 126 45.47 26.30 15.97
C TYR A 126 44.28 27.26 15.80
N CYS A 127 44.43 28.54 16.12
CA CYS A 127 43.36 29.53 15.96
C CYS A 127 42.94 29.73 14.49
N LEU A 128 43.83 29.45 13.52
CA LEU A 128 43.51 29.50 12.09
C LEU A 128 42.66 28.30 11.63
N LEU A 129 42.95 27.10 12.13
CA LEU A 129 42.38 25.82 11.67
C LEU A 129 41.26 25.27 12.56
N ALA A 130 41.13 25.74 13.81
CA ALA A 130 40.14 25.27 14.75
C ALA A 130 38.73 25.81 14.45
N GLU A 131 37.75 25.00 14.81
CA GLU A 131 36.33 25.20 14.60
C GLU A 131 35.63 25.43 15.94
N SER A 132 34.87 26.52 16.04
CA SER A 132 33.79 26.66 17.02
C SER A 132 32.54 25.96 16.50
N ASP A 133 31.87 25.15 17.32
CA ASP A 133 30.59 24.52 16.98
C ASP A 133 29.43 25.48 17.29
N PRO A 134 28.66 25.98 16.29
CA PRO A 134 27.53 26.87 16.53
C PRO A 134 26.31 26.17 17.15
N ASN A 135 26.28 24.83 17.18
CA ASN A 135 25.16 24.05 17.72
C ASN A 135 25.36 23.68 19.21
N ALA A 136 26.48 24.08 19.83
CA ALA A 136 26.79 23.81 21.23
C ALA A 136 26.11 24.83 22.16
N THR A 137 24.78 24.72 22.30
CA THR A 137 23.89 25.66 23.01
C THR A 137 24.40 26.11 24.38
N ASP A 138 25.06 25.22 25.12
CA ASP A 138 25.52 25.44 26.50
C ASP A 138 27.03 25.67 26.65
N SER A 139 27.83 25.70 25.58
CA SER A 139 29.24 26.14 25.66
C SER A 139 29.86 26.45 24.29
N TYR A 140 30.35 27.68 24.12
CA TYR A 140 31.23 28.01 22.99
C TYR A 140 32.59 27.33 23.23
N LEU A 141 32.95 26.36 22.39
CA LEU A 141 34.20 25.60 22.51
C LEU A 141 34.94 25.58 21.17
N VAL A 142 36.19 26.05 21.15
CA VAL A 142 37.07 26.00 19.98
C VAL A 142 37.85 24.68 19.96
N THR A 143 37.67 23.87 18.92
CA THR A 143 38.33 22.56 18.75
C THR A 143 38.83 22.34 17.33
N MET A 144 39.96 21.66 17.16
CA MET A 144 40.47 21.27 15.84
C MET A 144 40.00 19.86 15.46
N HIS A 145 39.50 19.69 14.23
CA HIS A 145 39.14 18.36 13.70
C HIS A 145 40.39 17.50 13.44
N GLY A 146 40.29 16.19 13.67
CA GLY A 146 41.40 15.24 13.57
C GLY A 146 42.19 15.33 12.26
N ASP A 147 41.54 15.51 11.10
CA ASP A 147 42.24 15.64 9.82
C ASP A 147 43.22 16.83 9.75
N GLU A 148 42.93 17.94 10.44
CA GLU A 148 43.80 19.12 10.45
C GLU A 148 45.01 18.86 11.36
N VAL A 149 44.80 18.19 12.49
CA VAL A 149 45.88 17.70 13.36
C VAL A 149 46.75 16.70 12.60
N ALA A 150 46.16 15.80 11.80
CA ALA A 150 46.90 14.87 10.94
C ALA A 150 47.78 15.59 9.92
N ARG A 151 47.30 16.68 9.31
CA ARG A 151 48.08 17.52 8.38
C ARG A 151 49.24 18.23 9.06
N ILE A 152 49.07 18.72 10.28
CA ILE A 152 50.16 19.34 11.06
C ILE A 152 51.18 18.28 11.49
N ALA A 153 50.72 17.17 12.08
CA ALA A 153 51.56 16.13 12.65
C ALA A 153 52.34 15.35 11.57
N SER A 154 51.72 15.06 10.42
CA SER A 154 52.43 14.46 9.27
C SER A 154 53.50 15.38 8.70
N HIS A 155 53.23 16.68 8.59
CA HIS A 155 54.23 17.65 8.14
C HIS A 155 55.37 17.79 9.16
N LEU A 156 55.06 17.94 10.46
CA LEU A 156 56.04 17.99 11.54
C LEU A 156 56.95 16.76 11.51
N ALA A 157 56.36 15.55 11.50
CA ALA A 157 57.13 14.30 11.44
C ALA A 157 58.01 14.24 10.19
N THR A 158 57.49 14.59 9.01
CA THR A 158 58.25 14.57 7.75
C THR A 158 59.42 15.55 7.76
N SER A 159 59.20 16.78 8.25
CA SER A 159 60.24 17.82 8.34
C SER A 159 61.34 17.49 9.36
N LEU A 160 61.00 16.71 10.39
CA LEU A 160 61.95 16.16 11.39
C LEU A 160 62.58 14.81 10.96
N GLY A 161 62.29 14.30 9.75
CA GLY A 161 62.79 13.02 9.26
C GLY A 161 62.21 11.78 9.95
N LEU A 162 61.14 11.95 10.74
CA LEU A 162 60.43 10.89 11.45
C LEU A 162 59.43 10.16 10.54
N GLN A 163 59.11 8.91 10.87
CA GLN A 163 58.08 8.16 10.15
C GLN A 163 56.68 8.59 10.58
N TRP A 164 55.81 8.90 9.59
CA TRP A 164 54.41 9.19 9.81
C TRP A 164 53.55 7.93 9.66
N ASP A 165 52.96 7.46 10.76
CA ASP A 165 51.94 6.40 10.74
C ASP A 165 50.53 7.02 10.72
N ALA A 166 49.89 6.94 9.55
CA ALA A 166 48.52 7.40 9.34
C ALA A 166 47.46 6.51 10.04
N ILE A 167 47.78 5.26 10.35
CA ILE A 167 46.87 4.28 10.96
C ILE A 167 46.85 4.45 12.48
N ASP A 168 48.02 4.56 13.13
CA ASP A 168 48.13 4.91 14.56
C ASP A 168 47.45 6.26 14.84
N PHE A 169 47.72 7.28 14.01
CA PHE A 169 47.02 8.56 14.16
C PHE A 169 45.51 8.45 13.91
N SER A 170 45.06 7.66 12.94
CA SER A 170 43.62 7.45 12.69
C SER A 170 42.91 6.84 13.91
N ALA A 171 43.52 5.85 14.56
CA ALA A 171 43.00 5.25 15.79
C ALA A 171 42.95 6.25 16.96
N LEU A 172 44.03 7.02 17.17
CA LEU A 172 44.11 8.09 18.17
C LEU A 172 43.05 9.18 17.91
N SER A 173 42.89 9.58 16.66
CA SER A 173 41.90 10.56 16.20
C SER A 173 40.46 10.06 16.36
N ALA A 174 40.18 8.78 16.14
CA ALA A 174 38.85 8.20 16.35
C ALA A 174 38.43 8.21 17.84
N ALA A 175 39.39 8.08 18.76
CA ALA A 175 39.17 8.16 20.20
C ALA A 175 38.93 9.61 20.69
N ILE A 176 39.75 10.57 20.23
CA ILE A 176 39.68 11.97 20.68
C ILE A 176 38.60 12.77 19.94
N LYS A 177 38.45 12.54 18.63
CA LYS A 177 37.57 13.23 17.66
C LYS A 177 37.84 14.73 17.47
N MET A 178 37.78 15.51 18.54
CA MET A 178 37.87 16.97 18.54
C MET A 178 38.95 17.43 19.53
N PHE A 179 40.01 18.04 19.00
CA PHE A 179 41.21 18.34 19.77
C PHE A 179 41.14 19.77 20.32
N ARG A 180 41.11 19.94 21.65
CA ARG A 180 41.36 21.24 22.30
C ARG A 180 42.85 21.58 22.21
N PHE A 181 43.22 22.87 22.26
CA PHE A 181 44.62 23.29 22.12
C PHE A 181 45.63 22.54 23.03
N PRO A 182 45.39 22.30 24.33
CA PRO A 182 46.29 21.51 25.16
C PRO A 182 46.41 20.04 24.72
N THR A 183 45.33 19.45 24.19
CA THR A 183 45.31 18.07 23.69
C THR A 183 46.06 17.95 22.36
N PHE A 184 45.87 18.91 21.46
CA PHE A 184 46.65 19.04 20.22
C PHE A 184 48.15 19.17 20.52
N LEU A 185 48.51 20.09 21.42
CA LEU A 185 49.89 20.35 21.84
C LEU A 185 50.53 19.10 22.46
N ALA A 186 49.87 18.47 23.44
CA ALA A 186 50.37 17.26 24.08
C ALA A 186 50.54 16.06 23.12
N VAL A 187 49.70 15.94 22.09
CA VAL A 187 49.87 14.88 21.06
C VAL A 187 51.08 15.15 20.17
N LEU A 188 51.32 16.40 19.76
CA LEU A 188 52.56 16.73 19.04
C LEU A 188 53.81 16.49 19.91
N GLU A 189 53.80 16.93 21.18
CA GLU A 189 54.93 16.79 22.10
C GLU A 189 55.23 15.34 22.50
N SER A 190 54.23 14.46 22.57
CA SER A 190 54.41 13.06 23.01
C SER A 190 54.64 12.05 21.88
N LYS A 191 54.10 12.29 20.67
CA LYS A 191 54.17 11.36 19.53
C LYS A 191 55.03 11.84 18.36
N TYR A 192 55.15 13.15 18.14
CA TYR A 192 55.70 13.72 16.88
C TYR A 192 56.90 14.66 17.08
N SER A 193 57.43 14.73 18.30
CA SER A 193 58.61 15.51 18.70
C SER A 193 59.94 14.76 18.60
N GLY A 194 59.92 13.48 18.18
CA GLY A 194 61.11 12.61 18.24
C GLY A 194 61.51 12.18 19.67
N GLY A 195 60.66 12.40 20.69
CA GLY A 195 60.84 11.80 22.01
C GLY A 195 62.13 12.23 22.72
N ASN A 196 62.45 13.52 22.69
CA ASN A 196 63.66 14.13 23.26
C ASN A 196 65.00 13.63 22.65
N THR A 197 64.96 12.93 21.50
CA THR A 197 66.19 12.56 20.76
C THR A 197 66.63 13.62 19.74
N LEU A 198 65.75 14.57 19.43
CA LEU A 198 65.99 15.70 18.53
C LEU A 198 66.32 16.97 19.33
N ASP A 199 67.16 17.82 18.75
CA ASP A 199 67.54 19.10 19.34
C ASP A 199 66.41 20.16 19.25
N THR A 200 66.36 21.08 20.20
CA THR A 200 65.31 22.12 20.29
C THR A 200 65.32 23.06 19.08
N VAL A 201 66.49 23.25 18.47
CA VAL A 201 66.67 24.02 17.23
C VAL A 201 65.88 23.40 16.08
N ALA A 202 66.01 22.09 15.86
CA ALA A 202 65.32 21.37 14.79
C ALA A 202 63.79 21.36 14.99
N LEU A 203 63.32 21.23 16.23
CA LEU A 203 61.90 21.36 16.57
C LEU A 203 61.36 22.76 16.29
N THR A 204 62.17 23.79 16.57
CA THR A 204 61.78 25.19 16.36
C THR A 204 61.78 25.57 14.89
N GLU A 205 62.77 25.13 14.09
CA GLU A 205 62.75 25.29 12.63
C GLU A 205 61.54 24.57 12.00
N ALA A 206 61.23 23.34 12.41
CA ALA A 206 60.07 22.61 11.88
C ALA A 206 58.71 23.24 12.25
N ILE A 207 58.62 23.95 13.38
CA ILE A 207 57.43 24.71 13.78
C ILE A 207 57.36 26.07 13.10
N ASP A 208 58.49 26.72 12.84
CA ASP A 208 58.54 27.93 12.03
C ASP A 208 58.14 27.65 10.57
N ASP A 209 58.55 26.51 10.01
CA ASP A 209 58.08 26.03 8.70
C ASP A 209 56.55 25.83 8.66
N LEU A 210 55.96 25.23 9.70
CA LEU A 210 54.50 25.15 9.85
C LEU A 210 53.85 26.53 9.92
N TYR A 211 54.46 27.47 10.64
CA TYR A 211 53.94 28.84 10.80
C TYR A 211 53.98 29.63 9.49
N GLN A 212 55.12 29.59 8.79
CA GLN A 212 55.32 30.12 7.44
C GLN A 212 54.26 29.56 6.48
N ILE A 213 54.03 28.25 6.49
CA ILE A 213 53.03 27.59 5.64
C ILE A 213 51.62 28.06 5.97
N TYR A 214 51.16 27.94 7.22
CA TYR A 214 49.73 28.08 7.58
C TYR A 214 49.29 29.52 7.86
N VAL A 215 50.00 30.24 8.73
CA VAL A 215 49.62 31.61 9.16
C VAL A 215 50.10 32.62 8.12
N GLU A 216 51.34 32.43 7.68
CA GLU A 216 52.04 33.34 6.77
C GLU A 216 51.77 33.05 5.28
N ASN A 217 51.02 31.99 4.98
CA ASN A 217 50.54 31.59 3.65
C ASN A 217 51.65 31.33 2.62
N VAL A 218 52.82 30.84 3.04
CA VAL A 218 53.88 30.39 2.11
C VAL A 218 53.41 29.14 1.35
N VAL A 219 53.33 29.24 0.03
CA VAL A 219 52.94 28.16 -0.89
C VAL A 219 54.16 27.29 -1.25
N LYS A 220 55.32 27.94 -1.45
CA LYS A 220 56.60 27.27 -1.69
C LYS A 220 57.76 28.18 -1.30
N LYS A 221 58.81 27.59 -0.73
CA LYS A 221 60.13 28.20 -0.58
C LYS A 221 61.22 27.30 -1.18
N GLY A 222 62.40 27.86 -1.41
CA GLY A 222 63.54 27.14 -1.97
C GLY A 222 64.44 28.04 -2.82
N TYR A 223 65.59 27.53 -3.24
CA TYR A 223 66.49 28.28 -4.11
C TYR A 223 66.04 28.27 -5.59
N LEU A 224 66.32 29.38 -6.28
CA LEU A 224 66.29 29.50 -7.75
C LEU A 224 67.47 30.35 -8.22
N MET A 225 67.89 30.14 -9.46
CA MET A 225 68.73 31.13 -10.16
C MET A 225 67.85 32.16 -10.87
N LYS A 226 68.05 33.45 -10.61
CA LYS A 226 67.42 34.56 -11.34
C LYS A 226 68.40 35.17 -12.32
N LYS A 227 67.96 35.40 -13.57
CA LYS A 227 68.73 36.14 -14.56
C LYS A 227 68.71 37.64 -14.27
N GLY A 228 69.86 38.30 -14.32
CA GLY A 228 69.94 39.76 -14.20
C GLY A 228 69.36 40.47 -15.42
N PHE A 229 68.68 41.59 -15.19
CA PHE A 229 68.08 42.42 -16.26
C PHE A 229 69.13 43.27 -17.00
N LEU A 230 70.05 43.90 -16.27
CA LEU A 230 71.13 44.72 -16.83
C LEU A 230 72.35 43.91 -17.31
N LEU A 231 72.57 42.73 -16.73
CA LEU A 231 73.65 41.82 -17.08
C LEU A 231 73.09 40.39 -17.06
N PRO A 232 73.24 39.58 -18.14
CA PRO A 232 72.63 38.25 -18.26
C PRO A 232 73.27 37.18 -17.36
N THR A 233 73.96 37.59 -16.30
CA THR A 233 74.43 36.72 -15.22
C THR A 233 73.26 36.07 -14.48
N LEU A 234 73.34 34.77 -14.23
CA LEU A 234 72.46 34.06 -13.31
C LEU A 234 72.99 34.23 -11.88
N ARG A 235 72.12 34.57 -10.93
CA ARG A 235 72.45 34.66 -9.50
C ARG A 235 71.53 33.79 -8.66
N TYR A 236 72.08 33.08 -7.70
CA TYR A 236 71.37 32.23 -6.75
C TYR A 236 70.68 33.10 -5.70
N PHE A 237 69.41 32.85 -5.41
CA PHE A 237 68.65 33.50 -4.33
C PHE A 237 67.70 32.48 -3.68
N TRP A 238 67.40 32.68 -2.40
CA TRP A 238 66.33 31.98 -1.70
C TRP A 238 65.00 32.67 -2.02
N PHE A 239 64.05 31.96 -2.62
CA PHE A 239 62.73 32.49 -2.97
C PHE A 239 61.66 32.01 -2.00
N VAL A 240 60.70 32.89 -1.72
CA VAL A 240 59.53 32.62 -0.86
C VAL A 240 58.29 33.13 -1.59
N LEU A 241 57.39 32.20 -1.91
CA LEU A 241 56.18 32.45 -2.68
C LEU A 241 54.95 32.42 -1.78
N ARG A 242 54.16 33.48 -1.84
CA ARG A 242 52.87 33.65 -1.15
C ARG A 242 51.81 34.08 -2.19
N PRO A 243 50.50 33.94 -1.93
CA PRO A 243 49.48 34.50 -2.81
C PRO A 243 49.69 36.00 -2.98
N GLY A 244 49.81 36.46 -4.23
CA GLY A 244 50.04 37.87 -4.56
C GLY A 244 51.50 38.35 -4.55
N GLU A 245 52.48 37.55 -4.08
CA GLU A 245 53.87 38.01 -3.99
C GLU A 245 54.93 36.88 -4.04
N LEU A 246 56.02 37.15 -4.74
CA LEU A 246 57.23 36.33 -4.78
C LEU A 246 58.42 37.16 -4.29
N ALA A 247 58.79 36.98 -3.02
CA ALA A 247 59.97 37.61 -2.42
C ALA A 247 61.23 36.77 -2.67
N TYR A 248 62.40 37.41 -2.70
CA TYR A 248 63.68 36.70 -2.75
C TYR A 248 64.78 37.34 -1.91
N TYR A 249 65.66 36.51 -1.37
CA TYR A 249 66.63 36.80 -0.32
C TYR A 249 68.01 36.25 -0.69
N LYS A 250 69.07 36.76 -0.06
CA LYS A 250 70.46 36.27 -0.26
C LYS A 250 70.65 34.85 0.29
N ASP A 251 69.93 34.53 1.36
CA ASP A 251 70.09 33.34 2.20
C ASP A 251 68.73 32.91 2.82
N PRO A 252 68.62 31.69 3.37
CA PRO A 252 67.36 31.17 3.92
C PRO A 252 66.87 31.84 5.21
N HIS A 253 67.71 32.64 5.90
CA HIS A 253 67.33 33.32 7.14
C HIS A 253 66.49 34.58 6.90
N GLN A 254 66.16 34.90 5.64
CA GLN A 254 65.12 35.87 5.22
C GLN A 254 65.25 37.30 5.79
N LYS A 255 66.42 37.69 6.30
CA LYS A 255 66.64 38.95 7.05
C LYS A 255 66.18 40.22 6.33
N GLU A 256 66.53 40.35 5.05
CA GLU A 256 66.16 41.49 4.21
C GLU A 256 65.85 41.00 2.78
N PRO A 257 64.70 41.39 2.19
CA PRO A 257 64.38 41.02 0.80
C PRO A 257 65.33 41.72 -0.18
N SER A 258 66.00 40.93 -1.01
CA SER A 258 66.79 41.41 -2.16
C SER A 258 65.93 41.78 -3.37
N GLY A 259 64.62 41.57 -3.25
CA GLY A 259 63.59 42.11 -4.12
C GLY A 259 62.24 41.43 -3.89
N LEU A 260 61.19 42.07 -4.39
CA LEU A 260 59.81 41.59 -4.36
C LEU A 260 59.28 41.60 -5.80
N ILE A 261 58.56 40.56 -6.19
CA ILE A 261 57.86 40.48 -7.47
C ILE A 261 56.37 40.34 -7.16
N LEU A 262 55.58 41.35 -7.48
CA LEU A 262 54.14 41.32 -7.27
C LEU A 262 53.47 40.37 -8.27
N LEU A 263 52.54 39.56 -7.76
CA LEU A 263 51.73 38.61 -8.53
C LEU A 263 50.27 39.07 -8.51
N ASN A 264 49.61 38.98 -9.65
CA ASN A 264 48.18 39.22 -9.79
C ASN A 264 47.63 38.32 -10.91
N ALA A 265 46.32 38.33 -11.12
CA ALA A 265 45.64 37.51 -12.13
C ALA A 265 46.11 37.70 -13.59
N ASN A 266 46.89 38.75 -13.91
CA ASN A 266 47.48 38.96 -15.24
C ASN A 266 48.92 38.42 -15.35
N CYS A 267 49.52 37.96 -14.25
CA CYS A 267 50.81 37.26 -14.26
C CYS A 267 50.61 35.81 -14.75
N TRP A 268 51.64 35.24 -15.38
CA TRP A 268 51.66 33.83 -15.77
C TRP A 268 53.07 33.28 -15.72
N ALA A 269 53.21 31.96 -15.61
CA ALA A 269 54.50 31.28 -15.64
C ALA A 269 54.44 30.03 -16.51
N ASP A 270 55.46 29.82 -17.35
CA ASP A 270 55.56 28.66 -18.24
C ASP A 270 57.02 28.18 -18.37
N SER A 271 57.17 26.92 -18.74
CA SER A 271 58.44 26.28 -19.05
C SER A 271 59.10 26.89 -20.30
N LEU A 272 60.43 27.08 -20.23
CA LEU A 272 61.21 27.32 -21.44
C LEU A 272 61.61 25.98 -22.03
N SER A 273 61.20 25.73 -23.28
CA SER A 273 61.83 24.69 -24.10
C SER A 273 63.02 25.28 -24.85
N ASN A 274 64.11 24.52 -24.93
CA ASN A 274 65.28 24.89 -25.72
C ASN A 274 65.79 23.63 -26.43
N ASN A 275 65.61 23.58 -27.75
CA ASN A 275 66.00 22.45 -28.62
C ASN A 275 65.54 21.08 -28.10
N GLY A 276 64.28 20.99 -27.66
CA GLY A 276 63.60 19.73 -27.28
C GLY A 276 64.07 19.06 -25.98
N LYS A 277 65.03 19.63 -25.24
CA LYS A 277 65.51 19.04 -23.98
C LYS A 277 64.62 19.39 -22.79
N LEU A 278 64.51 18.46 -21.85
CA LEU A 278 63.84 18.63 -20.55
C LEU A 278 64.62 19.62 -19.68
N ASP A 279 64.36 20.91 -19.88
CA ASP A 279 65.06 21.99 -19.20
C ASP A 279 64.56 22.19 -17.75
N ARG A 280 65.39 22.86 -16.95
CA ARG A 280 65.12 23.36 -15.59
C ARG A 280 64.69 24.83 -15.57
N ARG A 281 64.82 25.50 -16.72
CA ARG A 281 64.44 26.90 -16.94
C ARG A 281 62.94 27.08 -17.13
N PHE A 282 62.44 28.22 -16.64
CA PHE A 282 61.08 28.69 -16.82
C PHE A 282 61.06 30.23 -16.81
N VAL A 283 59.95 30.82 -17.25
CA VAL A 283 59.71 32.27 -17.21
C VAL A 283 58.53 32.56 -16.31
N LEU A 284 58.66 33.62 -15.51
CA LEU A 284 57.55 34.32 -14.89
C LEU A 284 57.36 35.65 -15.64
N SER A 285 56.15 35.90 -16.13
CA SER A 285 55.76 37.17 -16.75
C SER A 285 54.84 37.95 -15.81
N THR A 286 55.10 39.24 -15.63
CA THR A 286 54.26 40.17 -14.88
C THR A 286 53.98 41.44 -15.70
N PRO A 287 52.95 42.25 -15.37
CA PRO A 287 52.67 43.51 -16.07
C PRO A 287 53.85 44.49 -16.11
N GLU A 288 54.66 44.51 -15.04
CA GLU A 288 55.87 45.35 -14.92
C GLU A 288 57.10 44.72 -15.60
N HIS A 289 57.19 43.38 -15.61
CA HIS A 289 58.35 42.63 -16.08
C HIS A 289 57.90 41.52 -17.02
N ARG A 290 57.87 41.83 -18.33
CA ARG A 290 57.36 40.93 -19.39
C ARG A 290 58.04 39.55 -19.44
N CYS A 291 59.27 39.41 -18.95
CA CYS A 291 59.98 38.14 -18.87
C CYS A 291 61.00 38.17 -17.71
N ILE A 292 60.80 37.34 -16.68
CA ILE A 292 61.76 37.04 -15.63
C ILE A 292 62.19 35.58 -15.81
N GLU A 293 63.39 35.36 -16.35
CA GLU A 293 63.97 34.02 -16.48
C GLU A 293 64.46 33.50 -15.12
N LEU A 294 63.94 32.32 -14.75
CA LEU A 294 64.22 31.60 -13.52
C LEU A 294 64.71 30.18 -13.84
N VAL A 295 65.58 29.63 -12.99
CA VAL A 295 66.12 28.27 -13.14
C VAL A 295 65.99 27.51 -11.83
N ALA A 296 65.34 26.35 -11.87
CA ALA A 296 65.28 25.42 -10.76
C ALA A 296 66.54 24.55 -10.67
N GLU A 297 66.72 23.89 -9.52
CA GLU A 297 67.77 22.91 -9.28
C GLU A 297 67.69 21.73 -10.27
N ASP A 298 66.49 21.19 -10.46
CA ASP A 298 66.19 20.03 -11.31
C ASP A 298 64.83 20.17 -12.04
N HIS A 299 64.44 19.14 -12.80
CA HIS A 299 63.18 19.12 -13.55
C HIS A 299 61.94 19.03 -12.62
N LYS A 300 62.00 18.25 -11.53
CA LYS A 300 60.92 18.11 -10.54
C LYS A 300 60.70 19.44 -9.83
N GLY A 301 61.77 20.11 -9.41
CA GLY A 301 61.75 21.45 -8.82
C GLY A 301 61.12 22.47 -9.75
N ARG A 302 61.44 22.45 -11.05
CA ARG A 302 60.78 23.32 -12.05
C ARG A 302 59.26 23.10 -12.08
N LEU A 303 58.80 21.84 -12.14
CA LEU A 303 57.37 21.53 -12.15
C LEU A 303 56.68 21.96 -10.85
N GLN A 304 57.31 21.75 -9.68
CA GLN A 304 56.80 22.22 -8.39
C GLN A 304 56.71 23.76 -8.33
N TRP A 305 57.70 24.47 -8.86
CA TRP A 305 57.68 25.94 -8.90
C TRP A 305 56.61 26.48 -9.84
N LEU A 306 56.42 25.89 -11.02
CA LEU A 306 55.33 26.27 -11.94
C LEU A 306 53.94 26.03 -11.32
N ALA A 307 53.71 24.86 -10.72
CA ALA A 307 52.45 24.55 -10.05
C ALA A 307 52.18 25.51 -8.87
N ALA A 308 53.19 25.76 -8.02
CA ALA A 308 53.06 26.69 -6.90
C ALA A 308 52.80 28.14 -7.36
N LEU A 309 53.46 28.58 -8.45
CA LEU A 309 53.21 29.90 -9.05
C LEU A 309 51.79 30.02 -9.59
N GLN A 310 51.28 29.00 -10.28
CA GLN A 310 49.90 28.96 -10.75
C GLN A 310 48.91 29.12 -9.58
N THR A 311 49.12 28.38 -8.48
CA THR A 311 48.32 28.52 -7.25
C THR A 311 48.40 29.92 -6.65
N ALA A 312 49.61 30.48 -6.48
CA ALA A 312 49.81 31.80 -5.87
C ALA A 312 49.27 32.96 -6.74
N ILE A 313 49.25 32.78 -8.07
CA ILE A 313 48.61 33.69 -9.03
C ILE A 313 47.08 33.57 -8.95
N GLN A 314 46.53 32.35 -8.94
CA GLN A 314 45.09 32.10 -8.86
C GLN A 314 44.47 32.71 -7.58
N HIS A 315 45.13 32.57 -6.43
CA HIS A 315 44.65 33.08 -5.15
C HIS A 315 45.17 34.51 -4.81
N SER A 316 45.82 35.20 -5.76
CA SER A 316 46.45 36.51 -5.53
C SER A 316 45.51 37.63 -5.08
N ASN A 317 44.23 37.55 -5.47
CA ASN A 317 43.22 38.59 -5.23
C ASN A 317 42.24 38.23 -4.08
N GLU A 318 42.48 37.16 -3.30
CA GLU A 318 41.56 36.75 -2.24
C GLU A 318 41.61 37.66 -1.00
N LYS A 319 40.43 38.06 -0.48
CA LYS A 319 40.30 38.80 0.79
C LYS A 319 40.55 37.93 2.03
N ILE A 320 40.77 36.63 1.86
CA ILE A 320 41.04 35.63 2.91
C ILE A 320 42.38 34.99 2.56
N GLY A 321 43.26 34.76 3.54
CA GLY A 321 44.51 34.04 3.30
C GLY A 321 44.25 32.62 2.77
N TYR A 322 44.94 32.24 1.69
CA TYR A 322 44.84 30.96 0.98
C TYR A 322 44.66 29.73 1.90
N GLN A 323 45.44 29.62 2.97
CA GLN A 323 45.36 28.48 3.89
C GLN A 323 44.05 28.45 4.69
N ARG A 324 43.57 29.63 5.09
CA ARG A 324 42.27 29.80 5.75
C ARG A 324 41.13 29.61 4.74
N SER A 325 41.34 29.95 3.46
CA SER A 325 40.43 29.65 2.34
C SER A 325 40.27 28.12 2.18
N LEU A 326 41.38 27.39 2.07
CA LEU A 326 41.41 25.92 2.03
C LEU A 326 40.82 25.28 3.30
N ALA A 327 41.09 25.83 4.49
CA ALA A 327 40.51 25.32 5.74
C ALA A 327 38.98 25.44 5.76
N ASN A 328 38.44 26.58 5.31
CA ASN A 328 36.99 26.76 5.13
C ASN A 328 36.41 25.77 4.09
N GLN A 329 37.12 25.51 2.99
CA GLN A 329 36.69 24.51 1.99
C GLN A 329 36.63 23.09 2.59
N ARG A 330 37.67 22.68 3.34
CA ARG A 330 37.71 21.37 4.03
C ARG A 330 36.60 21.26 5.08
N ARG A 331 36.35 22.32 5.84
CA ARG A 331 35.24 22.41 6.79
C ARG A 331 33.87 22.23 6.12
N SER A 332 33.63 22.95 5.03
CA SER A 332 32.39 22.87 4.25
C SER A 332 32.14 21.47 3.71
N LEU A 333 33.18 20.82 3.14
CA LEU A 333 33.10 19.44 2.65
C LEU A 333 32.77 18.44 3.77
N ARG A 334 33.43 18.55 4.94
CA ARG A 334 33.09 17.72 6.13
C ARG A 334 31.64 17.89 6.57
N GLN A 335 31.12 19.12 6.54
CA GLN A 335 29.74 19.42 6.93
C GLN A 335 28.74 18.84 5.93
N ALA A 336 28.96 19.01 4.62
CA ALA A 336 28.12 18.42 3.59
C ALA A 336 28.07 16.88 3.66
N THR A 337 29.23 16.21 3.74
CA THR A 337 29.29 14.74 3.89
C THR A 337 28.74 14.24 5.23
N LYS A 338 28.64 15.09 6.26
CA LYS A 338 27.91 14.76 7.49
C LYS A 338 26.40 14.83 7.26
N GLN A 339 25.90 15.92 6.66
CA GLN A 339 24.48 16.13 6.36
C GLN A 339 23.93 15.01 5.47
N GLU A 340 24.61 14.70 4.37
CA GLU A 340 24.29 13.58 3.46
C GLU A 340 24.15 12.24 4.20
N LYS A 341 25.01 11.97 5.20
CA LYS A 341 24.96 10.75 6.04
C LYS A 341 23.89 10.78 7.12
N GLU A 342 23.40 11.95 7.50
CA GLU A 342 22.28 12.10 8.42
C GLU A 342 20.94 12.02 7.67
N GLU A 343 20.86 12.60 6.47
CA GLU A 343 19.73 12.52 5.53
C GLU A 343 19.50 11.08 5.05
N THR A 344 20.49 10.43 4.44
CA THR A 344 20.37 9.01 4.00
C THR A 344 20.04 8.04 5.14
N LYS A 345 20.45 8.35 6.37
CA LYS A 345 20.09 7.58 7.58
C LYS A 345 18.62 7.79 7.97
N LEU A 346 18.09 9.02 7.83
CA LEU A 346 16.68 9.32 8.06
C LEU A 346 15.80 8.70 6.97
N GLU A 347 16.21 8.78 5.70
CA GLU A 347 15.53 8.10 4.58
C GLU A 347 15.44 6.58 4.82
N LEU A 348 16.56 5.94 5.17
CA LEU A 348 16.58 4.51 5.50
C LEU A 348 15.74 4.16 6.74
N GLN A 349 15.56 5.09 7.69
CA GLN A 349 14.63 4.91 8.81
C GLN A 349 13.17 5.02 8.36
N HIS A 350 12.83 5.99 7.50
CA HIS A 350 11.50 6.13 6.92
C HIS A 350 11.12 4.95 6.01
N GLU A 351 12.04 4.47 5.16
CA GLU A 351 11.83 3.28 4.33
C GLU A 351 11.52 2.04 5.18
N ARG A 352 12.30 1.83 6.25
CA ARG A 352 12.08 0.72 7.20
C ARG A 352 10.71 0.83 7.89
N GLN A 353 10.31 2.03 8.33
CA GLN A 353 8.99 2.25 8.94
C GLN A 353 7.86 2.01 7.94
N ALA A 354 7.98 2.52 6.71
CA ALA A 354 7.01 2.32 5.64
C ALA A 354 6.86 0.84 5.26
N ARG A 355 7.98 0.09 5.18
CA ARG A 355 7.98 -1.35 4.93
C ARG A 355 7.28 -2.14 6.04
N ILE A 356 7.53 -1.81 7.31
CA ILE A 356 6.86 -2.45 8.45
C ILE A 356 5.35 -2.13 8.44
N ALA A 357 4.97 -0.88 8.18
CA ALA A 357 3.56 -0.48 8.08
C ALA A 357 2.84 -1.21 6.93
N ALA A 358 3.48 -1.30 5.75
CA ALA A 358 2.95 -2.04 4.60
C ALA A 358 2.80 -3.54 4.88
N GLU A 359 3.74 -4.17 5.59
CA GLU A 359 3.64 -5.59 5.99
C GLU A 359 2.49 -5.82 6.97
N ILE A 360 2.31 -4.93 7.96
CA ILE A 360 1.18 -4.99 8.90
C ILE A 360 -0.15 -4.82 8.17
N GLN A 361 -0.23 -3.87 7.22
CA GLN A 361 -1.43 -3.66 6.41
C GLN A 361 -1.73 -4.86 5.51
N ALA A 362 -0.71 -5.46 4.86
CA ALA A 362 -0.87 -6.65 4.03
C ALA A 362 -1.40 -7.84 4.85
N ARG A 363 -0.79 -8.14 6.01
CA ARG A 363 -1.26 -9.19 6.93
C ARG A 363 -2.72 -8.95 7.39
N LYS A 364 -3.11 -7.70 7.63
CA LYS A 364 -4.49 -7.34 8.01
C LYS A 364 -5.48 -7.55 6.85
N LEU A 365 -5.11 -7.19 5.63
CA LEU A 365 -5.93 -7.41 4.43
C LEU A 365 -6.06 -8.91 4.10
N GLU A 366 -4.99 -9.68 4.26
CA GLU A 366 -5.01 -11.14 4.08
C GLU A 366 -5.95 -11.83 5.10
N ALA A 367 -5.91 -11.39 6.37
CA ALA A 367 -6.82 -11.89 7.40
C ALA A 367 -8.30 -11.56 7.10
N LEU A 368 -8.60 -10.33 6.67
CA LEU A 368 -9.95 -9.93 6.27
C LEU A 368 -10.44 -10.72 5.06
N SER A 369 -9.61 -10.87 4.02
CA SER A 369 -9.96 -11.64 2.82
C SER A 369 -10.25 -13.12 3.13
N LYS A 370 -9.53 -13.72 4.10
CA LYS A 370 -9.82 -15.07 4.61
C LYS A 370 -11.14 -15.16 5.37
N GLU A 371 -11.47 -14.15 6.18
CA GLU A 371 -12.75 -14.07 6.89
C GLU A 371 -13.94 -13.86 5.93
N GLU A 372 -13.78 -13.01 4.92
CA GLU A 372 -14.78 -12.79 3.86
C GLU A 372 -14.98 -14.06 3.01
N GLY A 373 -13.91 -14.73 2.59
CA GLY A 373 -13.98 -16.00 1.87
C GLY A 373 -14.72 -17.10 2.65
N ALA A 374 -14.46 -17.22 3.95
CA ALA A 374 -15.17 -18.16 4.82
C ALA A 374 -16.67 -17.84 4.94
N LYS A 375 -17.05 -16.55 5.01
CA LYS A 375 -18.46 -16.12 5.01
C LYS A 375 -19.16 -16.40 3.68
N VAL A 376 -18.48 -16.16 2.55
CA VAL A 376 -19.02 -16.47 1.22
C VAL A 376 -19.27 -17.97 1.09
N GLN A 377 -18.33 -18.81 1.51
CA GLN A 377 -18.50 -20.26 1.48
C GLN A 377 -19.67 -20.72 2.37
N GLN A 378 -19.80 -20.20 3.58
CA GLN A 378 -20.95 -20.49 4.46
C GLN A 378 -22.30 -20.08 3.84
N LEU A 379 -22.35 -18.94 3.16
CA LEU A 379 -23.57 -18.49 2.45
C LEU A 379 -23.88 -19.37 1.24
N GLU A 380 -22.86 -19.89 0.55
CA GLU A 380 -23.03 -20.81 -0.58
C GLU A 380 -23.49 -22.20 -0.12
N ASP A 381 -22.94 -22.74 0.97
CA ASP A 381 -23.41 -23.98 1.61
C ASP A 381 -24.88 -23.87 2.06
N VAL A 382 -25.25 -22.74 2.69
CA VAL A 382 -26.64 -22.45 3.09
C VAL A 382 -27.56 -22.30 1.87
N LYS A 383 -27.10 -21.63 0.80
CA LYS A 383 -27.85 -21.51 -0.45
C LYS A 383 -28.13 -22.88 -1.07
N GLN A 384 -27.12 -23.74 -1.21
CA GLN A 384 -27.29 -25.09 -1.76
C GLN A 384 -28.27 -25.91 -0.93
N LYS A 385 -28.21 -25.83 0.41
CA LYS A 385 -29.15 -26.50 1.30
C LYS A 385 -30.59 -25.99 1.15
N LEU A 386 -30.78 -24.69 0.96
CA LEU A 386 -32.10 -24.10 0.68
C LEU A 386 -32.63 -24.49 -0.71
N GLU A 387 -31.76 -24.58 -1.72
CA GLU A 387 -32.13 -25.04 -3.07
C GLU A 387 -32.57 -26.52 -3.07
N LEU A 388 -31.95 -27.37 -2.24
CA LEU A 388 -32.39 -28.76 -2.02
C LEU A 388 -33.75 -28.83 -1.31
N LEU A 389 -33.92 -28.14 -0.18
CA LEU A 389 -35.20 -28.11 0.55
C LEU A 389 -36.36 -27.59 -0.32
N LEU A 390 -36.10 -26.60 -1.17
CA LEU A 390 -37.08 -26.08 -2.14
C LEU A 390 -37.41 -27.08 -3.26
N GLN A 391 -36.50 -27.99 -3.62
CA GLN A 391 -36.79 -29.09 -4.54
C GLN A 391 -37.62 -30.19 -3.87
N GLU A 392 -37.32 -30.51 -2.60
CA GLU A 392 -38.09 -31.47 -1.78
C GLU A 392 -39.53 -30.97 -1.56
N GLU A 393 -39.73 -29.70 -1.19
CA GLU A 393 -41.06 -29.09 -1.05
C GLU A 393 -41.84 -29.11 -2.37
N LYS A 394 -41.20 -28.74 -3.49
CA LYS A 394 -41.82 -28.81 -4.83
C LYS A 394 -42.16 -30.24 -5.25
N GLN A 395 -41.40 -31.24 -4.79
CA GLN A 395 -41.73 -32.64 -5.03
C GLN A 395 -42.92 -33.09 -4.18
N ALA A 396 -42.92 -32.78 -2.89
CA ALA A 396 -44.02 -33.08 -1.98
C ALA A 396 -45.36 -32.46 -2.44
N LEU A 397 -45.34 -31.23 -2.95
CA LEU A 397 -46.52 -30.57 -3.53
C LEU A 397 -47.04 -31.28 -4.79
N ARG A 398 -46.14 -31.75 -5.68
CA ARG A 398 -46.53 -32.58 -6.84
C ARG A 398 -47.14 -33.91 -6.40
N ASP A 399 -46.57 -34.54 -5.38
CA ASP A 399 -47.05 -35.83 -4.88
C ASP A 399 -48.41 -35.68 -4.15
N GLU A 400 -48.63 -34.57 -3.43
CA GLU A 400 -49.96 -34.22 -2.89
C GLU A 400 -50.98 -34.01 -4.02
N GLU A 401 -50.61 -33.31 -5.10
CA GLU A 401 -51.50 -33.10 -6.24
C GLU A 401 -51.81 -34.42 -6.99
N ILE A 402 -50.84 -35.33 -7.12
CA ILE A 402 -51.08 -36.68 -7.64
C ILE A 402 -52.06 -37.45 -6.74
N VAL A 403 -51.87 -37.41 -5.41
CA VAL A 403 -52.79 -38.06 -4.46
C VAL A 403 -54.19 -37.46 -4.51
N ARG A 404 -54.32 -36.13 -4.58
CA ARG A 404 -55.62 -35.42 -4.73
C ARG A 404 -56.32 -35.83 -6.03
N ASN A 405 -55.59 -35.93 -7.14
CA ASN A 405 -56.15 -36.38 -8.42
C ASN A 405 -56.57 -37.86 -8.42
N LEU A 406 -55.80 -38.73 -7.76
CA LEU A 406 -56.16 -40.14 -7.57
C LEU A 406 -57.41 -40.30 -6.69
N GLN A 407 -57.51 -39.55 -5.58
CA GLN A 407 -58.71 -39.52 -4.74
C GLN A 407 -59.94 -39.05 -5.53
N ALA A 408 -59.82 -37.96 -6.30
CA ALA A 408 -60.89 -37.46 -7.16
C ALA A 408 -61.29 -38.46 -8.26
N ARG A 409 -60.38 -39.29 -8.74
CA ARG A 409 -60.68 -40.40 -9.67
C ARG A 409 -61.44 -41.52 -8.99
N VAL A 410 -60.96 -42.03 -7.85
CA VAL A 410 -61.64 -43.09 -7.09
C VAL A 410 -63.05 -42.67 -6.68
N LEU A 411 -63.23 -41.41 -6.28
CA LEU A 411 -64.56 -40.86 -5.97
C LEU A 411 -65.52 -40.87 -7.16
N ARG A 412 -65.04 -40.67 -8.41
CA ARG A 412 -65.88 -40.82 -9.61
C ARG A 412 -66.22 -42.28 -9.89
N GLU A 413 -65.23 -43.17 -9.84
CA GLU A 413 -65.43 -44.62 -10.07
C GLU A 413 -66.42 -45.24 -9.04
N GLU A 414 -66.44 -44.77 -7.79
CA GLU A 414 -67.44 -45.15 -6.79
C GLU A 414 -68.81 -44.48 -6.99
N TRP A 415 -68.87 -43.31 -7.64
CA TRP A 415 -70.14 -42.64 -7.97
C TRP A 415 -70.84 -43.31 -9.15
N GLU A 416 -70.09 -43.65 -10.21
CA GLU A 416 -70.58 -44.40 -11.36
C GLU A 416 -71.15 -45.77 -10.96
N LYS A 417 -70.49 -46.49 -10.03
CA LYS A 417 -71.00 -47.75 -9.47
C LYS A 417 -72.32 -47.57 -8.72
N ARG A 418 -72.49 -46.46 -8.00
CA ARG A 418 -73.76 -46.15 -7.30
C ARG A 418 -74.88 -45.85 -8.28
N GLU A 419 -74.63 -45.07 -9.32
CA GLU A 419 -75.60 -44.77 -10.38
C GLU A 419 -76.02 -46.05 -11.14
N GLN A 420 -75.09 -46.98 -11.37
CA GLN A 420 -75.38 -48.31 -11.95
C GLN A 420 -76.26 -49.16 -11.03
N LEU A 421 -75.96 -49.19 -9.72
CA LEU A 421 -76.77 -49.92 -8.73
C LEU A 421 -78.17 -49.33 -8.58
N GLU A 422 -78.31 -48.01 -8.60
CA GLU A 422 -79.59 -47.31 -8.50
C GLU A 422 -80.51 -47.62 -9.71
N LYS A 423 -79.97 -47.56 -10.93
CA LYS A 423 -80.69 -47.99 -12.15
C LYS A 423 -81.12 -49.44 -12.10
N LEU A 424 -80.22 -50.35 -11.69
CA LEU A 424 -80.51 -51.79 -11.64
C LEU A 424 -81.51 -52.12 -10.52
N GLN A 425 -81.57 -51.33 -9.44
CA GLN A 425 -82.63 -51.39 -8.43
C GLN A 425 -83.98 -50.88 -8.97
N GLN A 426 -83.98 -49.81 -9.77
CA GLN A 426 -85.18 -49.27 -10.41
C GLN A 426 -85.77 -50.26 -11.43
N GLU A 427 -84.94 -50.88 -12.28
CA GLU A 427 -85.34 -51.97 -13.20
C GLU A 427 -86.00 -53.15 -12.47
N GLN A 428 -85.47 -53.54 -11.30
CA GLN A 428 -86.08 -54.59 -10.46
C GLN A 428 -87.45 -54.17 -9.89
N GLN A 429 -87.64 -52.89 -9.57
CA GLN A 429 -88.94 -52.39 -9.09
C GLN A 429 -89.98 -52.41 -10.22
N GLU A 430 -89.63 -51.98 -11.43
CA GLU A 430 -90.53 -52.06 -12.61
C GLU A 430 -90.90 -53.50 -12.95
N LEU A 431 -89.94 -54.45 -12.87
CA LEU A 431 -90.21 -55.88 -13.02
C LEU A 431 -91.18 -56.43 -11.97
N LEU A 432 -91.01 -56.03 -10.69
CA LEU A 432 -91.91 -56.41 -9.60
C LEU A 432 -93.33 -55.83 -9.77
N GLU A 433 -93.47 -54.62 -10.32
CA GLU A 433 -94.78 -54.03 -10.61
C GLU A 433 -95.45 -54.69 -11.81
N MET A 434 -94.71 -55.01 -12.87
CA MET A 434 -95.22 -55.81 -13.98
C MET A 434 -95.69 -57.22 -13.54
N GLU A 435 -95.01 -57.87 -12.60
CA GLU A 435 -95.45 -59.17 -12.07
C GLU A 435 -96.73 -59.05 -11.22
N LYS A 436 -96.82 -58.03 -10.35
CA LYS A 436 -98.06 -57.74 -9.58
C LYS A 436 -99.26 -57.51 -10.49
N MET A 437 -99.08 -56.72 -11.56
CA MET A 437 -100.16 -56.44 -12.52
C MET A 437 -100.64 -57.73 -13.21
N LYS A 438 -99.71 -58.59 -13.65
CA LYS A 438 -100.05 -59.90 -14.26
C LYS A 438 -100.82 -60.81 -13.29
N ARG A 439 -100.48 -60.83 -12.00
CA ARG A 439 -101.25 -61.57 -10.98
C ARG A 439 -102.69 -61.03 -10.86
N LEU A 440 -102.86 -59.72 -10.79
CA LEU A 440 -104.17 -59.07 -10.67
C LEU A 440 -105.09 -59.36 -11.89
N GLU A 441 -104.51 -59.45 -13.09
CA GLU A 441 -105.23 -59.88 -14.28
C GLU A 441 -105.63 -61.36 -14.23
N PHE A 442 -104.74 -62.22 -13.71
CA PHE A 442 -104.99 -63.65 -13.59
C PHE A 442 -106.11 -63.97 -12.57
N GLU A 443 -106.10 -63.33 -11.40
CA GLU A 443 -107.17 -63.43 -10.39
C GLU A 443 -108.53 -62.98 -10.96
N ARG A 444 -108.54 -61.87 -11.71
CA ARG A 444 -109.76 -61.35 -12.37
C ARG A 444 -110.29 -62.30 -13.47
N MET A 445 -109.42 -63.06 -14.14
CA MET A 445 -109.82 -64.09 -15.09
C MET A 445 -110.35 -65.35 -14.39
N GLN A 446 -109.74 -65.76 -13.26
CA GLN A 446 -110.21 -66.90 -12.47
C GLN A 446 -111.64 -66.66 -11.95
N GLN A 447 -111.92 -65.50 -11.37
CA GLN A 447 -113.26 -65.14 -10.86
C GLN A 447 -114.36 -65.22 -11.95
N LYS A 448 -114.03 -64.86 -13.20
CA LYS A 448 -114.97 -64.99 -14.33
C LYS A 448 -115.26 -66.45 -14.68
N ASN A 449 -114.27 -67.33 -14.64
CA ASN A 449 -114.45 -68.75 -14.92
C ASN A 449 -115.27 -69.45 -13.82
N GLU A 450 -115.05 -69.08 -12.55
CA GLU A 450 -115.82 -69.60 -11.42
C GLU A 450 -117.31 -69.21 -11.51
N GLN A 451 -117.62 -67.98 -11.94
CA GLN A 451 -119.01 -67.56 -12.22
C GLN A 451 -119.64 -68.37 -13.36
N GLN A 452 -118.92 -68.58 -14.47
CA GLN A 452 -119.41 -69.38 -15.61
C GLN A 452 -119.64 -70.85 -15.27
N LEU A 453 -118.86 -71.42 -14.34
CA LEU A 453 -119.05 -72.77 -13.85
C LEU A 453 -120.35 -72.88 -13.05
N HIS A 454 -120.60 -71.95 -12.12
CA HIS A 454 -121.77 -71.97 -11.25
C HIS A 454 -123.09 -71.82 -12.02
N ASP A 455 -123.14 -70.90 -13.00
CA ASP A 455 -124.30 -70.74 -13.90
C ASP A 455 -124.60 -72.02 -14.71
N ALA A 456 -123.60 -72.85 -14.99
CA ALA A 456 -123.77 -74.12 -15.71
C ALA A 456 -124.32 -75.23 -14.80
N GLU A 457 -123.84 -75.33 -13.55
CA GLU A 457 -124.34 -76.30 -12.54
C GLU A 457 -125.83 -76.09 -12.26
N LEU A 458 -126.24 -74.83 -12.04
CA LEU A 458 -127.62 -74.43 -11.73
C LEU A 458 -128.59 -74.81 -12.85
N ARG A 459 -128.13 -74.74 -14.10
CA ARG A 459 -128.90 -75.09 -15.30
C ARG A 459 -129.02 -76.60 -15.52
N LEU A 460 -128.06 -77.38 -15.00
CA LEU A 460 -128.07 -78.84 -15.05
C LEU A 460 -129.14 -79.41 -14.09
N GLN A 461 -129.21 -78.89 -12.86
CA GLN A 461 -130.23 -79.30 -11.88
C GLN A 461 -131.68 -79.06 -12.35
N GLN A 462 -131.93 -78.00 -13.12
CA GLN A 462 -133.25 -77.74 -13.70
C GLN A 462 -133.67 -78.84 -14.70
N LEU A 463 -132.75 -79.27 -15.56
CA LEU A 463 -133.01 -80.32 -16.57
C LEU A 463 -133.20 -81.70 -15.95
N GLU A 464 -132.54 -81.99 -14.82
CA GLU A 464 -132.74 -83.24 -14.08
C GLU A 464 -134.15 -83.33 -13.47
N MET A 465 -134.64 -82.24 -12.86
CA MET A 465 -136.00 -82.18 -12.30
C MET A 465 -137.10 -82.29 -13.38
N GLU A 466 -136.90 -81.69 -14.56
CA GLU A 466 -137.84 -81.86 -15.69
C GLU A 466 -137.91 -83.32 -16.16
N ARG A 467 -136.79 -84.05 -16.15
CA ARG A 467 -136.75 -85.47 -16.56
C ARG A 467 -137.52 -86.38 -15.61
N GLU A 468 -137.37 -86.19 -14.30
CA GLU A 468 -138.07 -87.01 -13.30
C GLU A 468 -139.58 -86.80 -13.32
N HIS A 469 -140.04 -85.59 -13.65
CA HIS A 469 -141.46 -85.28 -13.82
C HIS A 469 -142.08 -86.05 -14.99
N LEU A 470 -141.42 -86.05 -16.16
CA LEU A 470 -141.89 -86.76 -17.35
C LEU A 470 -141.89 -88.29 -17.19
N ASP A 471 -140.91 -88.85 -16.46
CA ASP A 471 -140.84 -90.28 -16.12
C ASP A 471 -141.92 -90.75 -15.11
N ALA A 472 -142.62 -89.81 -14.46
CA ALA A 472 -143.79 -90.12 -13.62
C ALA A 472 -145.07 -90.22 -14.46
N GLU A 473 -145.33 -89.25 -15.36
CA GLU A 473 -146.54 -89.22 -16.19
C GLU A 473 -146.66 -90.43 -17.13
N LEU A 474 -145.56 -90.82 -17.78
CA LEU A 474 -145.49 -92.00 -18.65
C LEU A 474 -145.86 -93.31 -17.94
N ARG A 475 -145.68 -93.37 -16.62
CA ARG A 475 -146.04 -94.54 -15.79
C ARG A 475 -147.55 -94.64 -15.60
N VAL A 476 -148.19 -93.51 -15.27
CA VAL A 476 -149.65 -93.40 -15.06
C VAL A 476 -150.41 -93.65 -16.36
N ALA A 477 -149.87 -93.23 -17.51
CA ALA A 477 -150.46 -93.51 -18.81
C ALA A 477 -150.54 -95.02 -19.12
N ARG A 478 -149.49 -95.78 -18.81
CA ARG A 478 -149.40 -97.22 -19.13
C ARG A 478 -150.39 -98.09 -18.34
N GLU A 479 -150.68 -97.76 -17.08
CA GLU A 479 -151.69 -98.51 -16.30
C GLU A 479 -153.13 -98.31 -16.81
N LYS A 480 -153.45 -97.13 -17.36
CA LYS A 480 -154.79 -96.85 -17.87
C LYS A 480 -155.13 -97.66 -19.12
N VAL A 481 -154.16 -97.89 -20.00
CA VAL A 481 -154.33 -98.75 -21.20
C VAL A 481 -154.65 -100.19 -20.78
N LYS A 482 -153.88 -100.75 -19.85
CA LYS A 482 -154.00 -102.17 -19.48
C LYS A 482 -155.37 -102.53 -18.85
N ARG A 483 -156.00 -101.61 -18.11
CA ARG A 483 -157.35 -101.81 -17.57
C ARG A 483 -158.48 -101.67 -18.60
N ALA A 484 -158.22 -101.10 -19.79
CA ALA A 484 -159.20 -101.00 -20.86
C ALA A 484 -159.29 -102.30 -21.68
N GLU A 485 -158.15 -102.96 -21.91
CA GLU A 485 -158.06 -104.19 -22.72
C GLU A 485 -158.76 -105.39 -22.06
N GLU A 486 -158.80 -105.45 -20.73
CA GLU A 486 -159.47 -106.52 -19.97
C GLU A 486 -161.02 -106.40 -19.94
N ALA A 487 -161.58 -105.25 -20.35
CA ALA A 487 -162.99 -104.91 -20.12
C ALA A 487 -163.92 -105.15 -21.33
N GLN A 488 -163.39 -105.38 -22.54
CA GLN A 488 -164.16 -105.38 -23.79
C GLN A 488 -164.22 -106.75 -24.49
N PHE A 489 -164.48 -107.82 -23.73
CA PHE A 489 -164.69 -109.19 -24.21
C PHE A 489 -166.18 -109.63 -24.18
N LEU A 490 -167.11 -108.70 -23.96
CA LEU A 490 -168.55 -108.95 -23.88
C LEU A 490 -169.33 -108.01 -24.82
N LEU A 491 -170.30 -108.59 -25.54
CA LEU A 491 -171.03 -108.04 -26.70
C LEU A 491 -170.10 -107.87 -27.93
N GLU A 492 -170.25 -108.58 -29.07
CA GLU A 492 -171.43 -108.85 -29.92
C GLU A 492 -172.05 -107.56 -30.52
N THR A 493 -172.38 -107.45 -31.81
CA THR A 493 -172.35 -108.39 -32.95
C THR A 493 -172.38 -107.63 -34.31
N GLN A 494 -172.19 -108.33 -35.44
CA GLN A 494 -172.55 -107.94 -36.83
C GLN A 494 -171.74 -106.79 -37.52
N ILE A 495 -171.54 -106.76 -38.85
CA ILE A 495 -171.42 -107.85 -39.84
C ILE A 495 -170.58 -107.38 -41.07
N VAL A 496 -169.71 -108.27 -41.58
CA VAL A 496 -169.16 -108.41 -42.96
C VAL A 496 -169.07 -107.17 -43.90
N THR A 497 -167.84 -106.83 -44.33
CA THR A 497 -167.48 -106.88 -45.79
C THR A 497 -165.97 -106.90 -46.07
N HIS A 498 -165.62 -107.54 -47.19
CA HIS A 498 -164.29 -107.72 -47.81
C HIS A 498 -163.98 -106.55 -48.81
N PRO A 499 -162.80 -106.46 -49.49
CA PRO A 499 -161.45 -107.02 -49.23
C PRO A 499 -160.27 -106.05 -49.59
N LEU A 500 -159.03 -106.59 -49.68
CA LEU A 500 -157.87 -106.21 -50.53
C LEU A 500 -156.73 -105.30 -50.00
N LYS A 501 -155.49 -105.75 -50.32
CA LYS A 501 -154.28 -105.07 -50.87
C LYS A 501 -153.95 -103.63 -50.38
N GLY A 502 -152.71 -103.27 -50.07
CA GLY A 502 -151.42 -103.74 -50.64
C GLY A 502 -150.83 -102.68 -51.58
N GLY A 503 -149.54 -102.36 -51.43
CA GLY A 503 -148.87 -101.19 -52.02
C GLY A 503 -148.32 -100.28 -50.92
N GLU A 504 -147.02 -100.07 -50.70
CA GLU A 504 -145.82 -100.21 -51.55
C GLU A 504 -145.71 -99.17 -52.68
N ARG A 505 -144.97 -98.08 -52.39
CA ARG A 505 -144.03 -97.33 -53.26
C ARG A 505 -143.35 -96.25 -52.40
N ILE A 506 -142.04 -96.26 -52.21
CA ILE A 506 -140.97 -95.99 -53.18
C ILE A 506 -141.03 -94.55 -53.73
N ARG A 507 -140.06 -93.73 -53.33
CA ARG A 507 -139.30 -92.88 -54.26
C ARG A 507 -137.84 -92.77 -53.82
N ARG A 508 -136.93 -92.76 -54.80
CA ARG A 508 -135.48 -92.61 -54.67
C ARG A 508 -135.07 -91.18 -55.07
N THR A 509 -133.76 -90.91 -54.95
CA THR A 509 -132.94 -89.97 -55.76
C THR A 509 -133.16 -88.45 -55.62
N GLN A 510 -132.12 -87.81 -55.06
CA GLN A 510 -131.34 -86.70 -55.66
C GLN A 510 -132.03 -85.38 -56.08
N SER A 511 -131.73 -84.33 -55.31
CA SER A 511 -131.17 -83.06 -55.81
C SER A 511 -130.05 -82.65 -54.82
N PHE A 512 -128.89 -82.06 -55.15
CA PHE A 512 -128.46 -81.04 -56.13
C PHE A 512 -128.95 -79.60 -55.83
N ILE A 513 -128.10 -78.83 -55.14
CA ILE A 513 -127.37 -77.63 -55.65
C ILE A 513 -128.26 -76.62 -56.44
N PRO A 514 -128.36 -75.32 -56.05
CA PRO A 514 -127.18 -74.44 -56.14
C PRO A 514 -127.07 -73.22 -55.18
N THR A 515 -125.87 -72.59 -55.24
CA THR A 515 -125.57 -71.15 -55.00
C THR A 515 -125.76 -70.56 -53.58
N THR A 516 -124.99 -69.54 -53.14
CA THR A 516 -123.97 -68.71 -53.83
C THR A 516 -122.61 -68.67 -53.10
N LYS A 517 -121.55 -68.89 -53.90
CA LYS A 517 -120.35 -68.02 -54.07
C LYS A 517 -119.24 -67.96 -52.99
N GLU A 518 -118.01 -68.28 -53.46
CA GLU A 518 -116.78 -67.44 -53.43
C GLU A 518 -116.06 -67.28 -52.06
N ARG A 519 -114.72 -67.49 -51.85
CA ARG A 519 -113.46 -67.35 -52.64
C ARG A 519 -113.18 -65.91 -53.14
N PRO A 520 -111.92 -65.45 -53.30
CA PRO A 520 -110.64 -65.99 -52.83
C PRO A 520 -109.67 -64.90 -52.25
N LEU A 521 -108.43 -65.31 -51.98
CA LEU A 521 -107.16 -64.60 -52.26
C LEU A 521 -107.02 -63.07 -52.11
N SER A 522 -106.00 -62.72 -51.30
CA SER A 522 -104.86 -61.83 -51.66
C SER A 522 -105.04 -60.30 -51.70
N MET A 523 -103.89 -59.64 -51.55
CA MET A 523 -103.63 -58.22 -51.85
C MET A 523 -104.33 -57.25 -50.87
N GLU A 524 -103.85 -56.05 -50.52
CA GLU A 524 -102.64 -55.23 -50.77
C GLU A 524 -102.81 -53.98 -49.82
N ASN A 525 -101.94 -52.98 -49.63
CA ASN A 525 -100.63 -52.60 -50.16
C ASN A 525 -99.93 -51.54 -49.26
N ILE A 526 -98.61 -51.31 -49.48
CA ILE A 526 -97.87 -50.00 -49.61
C ILE A 526 -98.16 -48.82 -48.61
N ASP A 527 -97.22 -47.92 -48.25
CA ASP A 527 -95.86 -47.59 -48.73
C ASP A 527 -94.75 -48.03 -47.72
N THR A 528 -93.47 -48.27 -48.05
CA THR A 528 -92.38 -47.44 -48.65
C THR A 528 -92.06 -46.14 -47.87
N ARG A 529 -90.87 -45.49 -47.84
CA ARG A 529 -89.54 -45.50 -48.54
C ARG A 529 -88.54 -44.76 -47.59
N THR A 530 -87.20 -44.74 -47.64
CA THR A 530 -86.09 -45.22 -48.50
C THR A 530 -84.84 -45.42 -47.57
N MET A 531 -83.77 -46.16 -47.92
CA MET A 531 -82.42 -45.68 -48.37
C MET A 531 -81.99 -44.27 -47.88
N THR A 532 -80.74 -43.94 -47.53
CA THR A 532 -79.39 -44.58 -47.62
C THR A 532 -78.46 -43.93 -46.54
N LEU A 533 -77.12 -44.06 -46.40
CA LEU A 533 -75.99 -44.54 -47.23
C LEU A 533 -74.84 -45.07 -46.33
N GLN A 534 -73.62 -45.24 -46.86
CA GLN A 534 -72.43 -45.82 -46.22
C GLN A 534 -71.35 -44.78 -45.86
N LYS A 535 -70.52 -45.07 -44.84
CA LYS A 535 -69.03 -45.25 -44.89
C LYS A 535 -68.54 -45.50 -43.44
N ASN A 536 -67.76 -46.53 -43.11
CA ASN A 536 -66.45 -47.03 -43.58
C ASN A 536 -65.24 -46.26 -43.02
N ILE A 537 -64.40 -47.03 -42.28
CA ILE A 537 -63.10 -46.72 -41.68
C ILE A 537 -63.20 -45.77 -40.48
#